data_AF-A0A7J7M9Z0-F1
#
_entry.id   AF-A0A7J7M9Z0-F1
#
_cell.length_a   1.000
_cell.length_b   1.000
_cell.length_c   1.000
_cell.angle_alpha   90.00
_cell.angle_beta   90.00
_cell.angle_gamma   90.00
#
_symmetry.space_group_name_H-M   'P 1'
#
loop_
_entity.id
_entity.type
_entity.pdbx_description
1 polymer ?
#
loop_
_entity_poly.entity_id
_entity_poly.type
_entity_poly.pdbx_seq_one_letter_code
_entity_poly.pdbx_strand_id
1 'polypeptide(L)'
;MKESSDCKSGINSLHSSPKEFEDEPSKLSKSVDLAIEEEDCPICLEEYDEENPKIITKYEHYFHLSCILEWMERSDTCPVCDQETIFQHNINI
;
A
#
# COMPACT_ATOMS: atom_id res chain seq x y z
N MET A 1 -20.09 4.05 -54.86
CA MET A 1 -21.50 4.28 -55.23
C MET A 1 -22.29 3.04 -54.84
N LYS A 2 -23.48 3.20 -54.22
CA LYS A 2 -24.37 2.13 -53.67
C LYS A 2 -23.73 1.30 -52.53
N GLU A 3 -24.20 1.31 -51.27
CA GLU A 3 -25.46 1.71 -50.61
C GLU A 3 -26.63 0.70 -50.69
N SER A 4 -26.92 0.07 -49.54
CA SER A 4 -28.16 -0.61 -49.08
C SER A 4 -27.79 -1.55 -47.90
N SER A 5 -28.57 -1.77 -46.82
CA SER A 5 -29.79 -1.11 -46.29
C SER A 5 -29.99 -1.51 -44.81
N ASP A 6 -30.68 -0.66 -44.04
CA ASP A 6 -31.33 -0.86 -42.73
C ASP A 6 -30.78 -1.91 -41.74
N CYS A 7 -30.12 -1.43 -40.69
CA CYS A 7 -30.30 -1.95 -39.34
C CYS A 7 -31.50 -1.23 -38.69
N LYS A 8 -32.52 -1.97 -38.22
CA LYS A 8 -33.73 -1.34 -37.66
C LYS A 8 -34.44 -2.21 -36.62
N SER A 9 -34.09 -1.99 -35.35
CA SER A 9 -34.94 -2.08 -34.15
C SER A 9 -34.02 -1.90 -32.93
N GLY A 10 -34.30 -1.08 -31.92
CA GLY A 10 -35.33 -0.07 -31.76
C GLY A 10 -35.03 0.71 -30.47
N ILE A 11 -35.10 2.04 -30.51
CA ILE A 11 -35.07 2.90 -29.31
C ILE A 11 -36.51 3.00 -28.75
N ASN A 12 -36.83 3.32 -27.50
CA ASN A 12 -36.14 4.03 -26.40
C ASN A 12 -36.84 3.74 -25.04
N SER A 13 -36.27 4.29 -23.94
CA SER A 13 -36.94 4.56 -22.63
C SER A 13 -37.29 3.30 -21.79
N LEU A 14 -37.00 3.14 -20.48
CA LEU A 14 -36.63 4.00 -19.33
C LEU A 14 -35.69 3.18 -18.38
N HIS A 15 -34.97 3.68 -17.36
CA HIS A 15 -34.59 5.03 -16.89
C HIS A 15 -33.50 4.92 -15.80
N SER A 16 -32.44 5.76 -15.88
CA SER A 16 -31.49 6.19 -14.83
C SER A 16 -30.55 5.20 -14.11
N SER A 17 -29.25 5.47 -14.24
CA SER A 17 -28.21 5.34 -13.20
C SER A 17 -28.67 5.94 -11.85
N PRO A 18 -28.17 5.49 -10.67
CA PRO A 18 -26.75 5.27 -10.41
C PRO A 18 -26.37 3.99 -9.64
N LYS A 19 -25.07 3.83 -9.39
CA LYS A 19 -24.50 2.78 -8.54
C LYS A 19 -24.98 2.98 -7.09
N GLU A 20 -25.59 1.97 -6.51
CA GLU A 20 -25.96 1.98 -5.08
C GLU A 20 -24.76 1.57 -4.21
N PHE A 21 -24.13 2.59 -3.64
CA PHE A 21 -23.66 2.66 -2.25
C PHE A 21 -24.96 2.98 -1.44
N GLU A 22 -25.28 2.50 -0.24
CA GLU A 22 -24.52 2.09 0.97
C GLU A 22 -25.33 1.03 1.75
N ASP A 23 -24.72 0.31 2.69
CA ASP A 23 -25.20 0.21 4.09
C ASP A 23 -24.18 -0.55 4.96
N GLU A 24 -23.30 0.20 5.62
CA GLU A 24 -22.70 -0.24 6.89
C GLU A 24 -23.81 -0.21 7.94
N PRO A 25 -23.95 -1.24 8.80
CA PRO A 25 -23.28 -1.04 10.09
C PRO A 25 -22.82 -2.33 10.78
N SER A 26 -21.66 -2.28 11.43
CA SER A 26 -21.62 -2.19 12.92
C SER A 26 -20.24 -2.48 13.48
N LYS A 27 -19.75 -1.57 14.33
CA LYS A 27 -18.66 -1.85 15.28
C LYS A 27 -18.99 -3.09 16.12
N LEU A 28 -18.10 -4.09 16.09
CA LEU A 28 -17.78 -4.84 17.30
C LEU A 28 -16.29 -4.67 17.60
N SER A 29 -16.03 -3.85 18.61
CA SER A 29 -14.72 -3.70 19.22
C SER A 29 -14.20 -5.06 19.69
N LYS A 30 -13.22 -5.61 18.98
CA LYS A 30 -12.28 -6.53 19.58
C LYS A 30 -11.05 -5.74 19.96
N SER A 31 -10.98 -5.35 21.23
CA SER A 31 -9.72 -4.94 21.87
C SER A 31 -8.82 -6.16 21.93
N VAL A 32 -8.20 -6.46 20.79
CA VAL A 32 -6.99 -7.28 20.75
C VAL A 32 -5.87 -6.25 20.73
N ASP A 33 -4.98 -6.35 21.72
CA ASP A 33 -3.61 -5.86 21.60
C ASP A 33 -2.98 -6.59 20.40
N LEU A 34 -3.27 -6.07 19.20
CA LEU A 34 -2.45 -6.33 18.03
C LEU A 34 -1.34 -5.29 18.09
N ALA A 35 -0.36 -5.59 18.95
CA ALA A 35 1.00 -5.39 18.52
C ALA A 35 1.08 -6.02 17.13
N ILE A 36 1.14 -5.18 16.11
CA ILE A 36 1.59 -5.61 14.79
C ILE A 36 3.04 -5.98 15.08
N GLU A 37 3.33 -7.27 15.16
CA GLU A 37 4.67 -7.75 15.47
C GLU A 37 5.58 -7.22 14.35
N GLU A 38 6.46 -6.27 14.68
CA GLU A 38 7.35 -5.58 13.73
C GLU A 38 8.53 -6.50 13.35
N GLU A 39 8.17 -7.69 12.89
CA GLU A 39 9.02 -8.81 12.50
C GLU A 39 9.08 -8.99 10.98
N ASP A 40 8.18 -8.34 10.23
CA ASP A 40 8.21 -8.24 8.77
C ASP A 40 8.68 -6.86 8.30
N CYS A 41 9.35 -6.82 7.14
CA CYS A 41 9.68 -5.57 6.47
C CYS A 41 8.48 -4.97 5.73
N PRO A 42 8.07 -3.72 6.01
CA PRO A 42 6.88 -3.11 5.39
C PRO A 42 7.05 -2.76 3.90
N ILE A 43 8.23 -2.98 3.31
CA ILE A 43 8.51 -2.74 1.88
C ILE A 43 8.33 -4.01 1.05
N CYS A 44 8.92 -5.15 1.47
CA CYS A 44 8.82 -6.43 0.74
C CYS A 44 7.81 -7.41 1.34
N LEU A 45 7.36 -7.20 2.59
CA LEU A 45 6.50 -8.09 3.36
C LEU A 45 7.13 -9.47 3.65
N GLU A 46 8.44 -9.47 3.92
CA GLU A 46 9.22 -10.65 4.31
C GLU A 46 9.82 -10.46 5.72
N GLU A 47 9.97 -11.58 6.45
CA GLU A 47 10.56 -11.64 7.80
C GLU A 47 12.01 -11.10 7.84
N TYR A 48 12.50 -10.74 9.03
CA TYR A 48 13.91 -10.43 9.26
C TYR A 48 14.70 -11.65 9.75
N ASP A 49 15.91 -11.85 9.21
CA ASP A 49 16.78 -12.97 9.57
C ASP A 49 18.25 -12.54 9.79
N GLU A 50 19.16 -13.49 10.04
CA GLU A 50 20.59 -13.22 10.29
C GLU A 50 21.36 -12.83 9.02
N GLU A 51 20.92 -13.25 7.83
CA GLU A 51 21.50 -12.89 6.53
C GLU A 51 20.94 -11.56 6.01
N ASN A 52 19.68 -11.26 6.32
CA ASN A 52 18.95 -10.05 5.96
C ASN A 52 18.29 -9.40 7.21
N PRO A 53 19.08 -8.72 8.08
CA PRO A 53 18.59 -8.20 9.35
C PRO A 53 17.81 -6.88 9.21
N LYS A 54 16.96 -6.58 10.22
CA LYS A 54 16.37 -5.25 10.36
C LYS A 54 17.38 -4.19 10.74
N ILE A 55 17.36 -3.10 9.99
CA ILE A 55 18.00 -1.83 10.37
C ILE A 55 16.96 -0.89 10.98
N ILE A 56 17.40 0.02 11.87
CA ILE A 56 16.52 0.97 12.56
C ILE A 56 16.77 2.40 12.05
N THR A 57 15.68 3.10 11.73
CA THR A 57 15.73 4.53 11.40
C THR A 57 15.74 5.41 12.66
N LYS A 58 16.00 6.72 12.50
CA LYS A 58 15.87 7.73 13.57
C LYS A 58 14.48 7.75 14.21
N TYR A 59 13.44 7.35 13.48
CA TYR A 59 12.05 7.30 13.93
C TYR A 59 11.60 5.89 14.35
N GLU A 60 12.56 5.01 14.66
CA GLU A 60 12.35 3.65 15.16
C GLU A 60 11.62 2.68 14.22
N HIS A 61 11.27 3.11 13.00
CA HIS A 61 10.79 2.20 11.95
C HIS A 61 11.90 1.28 11.43
N TYR A 62 11.52 0.02 11.19
CA TYR A 62 12.40 -1.07 10.76
C TYR A 62 12.24 -1.40 9.27
N PHE A 63 13.37 -1.73 8.62
CA PHE A 63 13.42 -2.16 7.22
C PHE A 63 14.60 -3.10 7.00
N HIS A 64 14.60 -3.89 5.92
CA HIS A 64 15.84 -4.48 5.40
C HIS A 64 16.72 -3.37 4.81
N LEU A 65 18.05 -3.53 4.89
CA LEU A 65 19.00 -2.55 4.36
C LEU A 65 18.85 -2.37 2.84
N SER A 66 18.65 -3.46 2.09
CA SER A 66 18.39 -3.45 0.66
C SER A 66 17.13 -2.65 0.31
N CYS A 67 16.02 -2.96 0.98
CA CYS A 67 14.71 -2.35 0.74
C CYS A 67 14.71 -0.84 0.97
N ILE A 68 15.32 -0.35 2.06
CA ILE A 68 15.35 1.09 2.32
C ILE A 68 16.29 1.83 1.36
N LEU A 69 17.40 1.21 0.94
CA LEU A 69 18.33 1.84 -0.01
C LEU A 69 17.68 1.99 -1.39
N GLU A 70 17.00 0.94 -1.87
CA GLU A 70 16.22 1.01 -3.10
C GLU A 70 15.06 2.04 -3.02
N TRP A 71 14.46 2.22 -1.84
CA TRP A 71 13.48 3.30 -1.63
C TRP A 71 14.15 4.68 -1.71
N MET A 72 15.32 4.85 -1.10
CA MET A 72 16.09 6.11 -1.10
C MET A 72 16.63 6.52 -2.47
N GLU A 73 16.73 5.61 -3.44
CA GLU A 73 16.96 5.99 -4.85
C GLU A 73 15.79 6.80 -5.45
N ARG A 74 14.62 6.83 -4.78
CA ARG A 74 13.38 7.43 -5.28
C ARG A 74 12.76 8.47 -4.34
N SER A 75 12.99 8.39 -3.02
CA SER A 75 12.54 9.39 -2.04
C SER A 75 13.44 9.45 -0.80
N ASP A 76 13.76 10.66 -0.35
CA ASP A 76 14.45 10.91 0.94
C ASP A 76 13.50 10.83 2.17
N THR A 77 12.26 10.35 2.00
CA THR A 77 11.25 10.25 3.07
C THR A 77 10.96 8.80 3.47
N CYS A 78 10.61 8.58 4.75
CA CYS A 78 10.39 7.28 5.33
C CYS A 78 9.06 6.67 4.85
N PRO A 79 9.03 5.41 4.34
CA PRO A 79 7.80 4.78 3.85
C PRO A 79 6.64 4.72 4.86
N VAL A 80 6.94 4.76 6.15
CA VAL A 80 5.94 4.60 7.23
C VAL A 80 5.39 5.93 7.75
N CYS A 81 6.20 7.00 7.79
CA CYS A 81 5.82 8.27 8.41
C CYS A 81 6.06 9.53 7.57
N ASP A 82 6.58 9.38 6.35
CA ASP A 82 6.90 10.45 5.39
C ASP A 82 7.84 11.56 5.93
N GLN A 83 8.64 11.23 6.95
CA GLN A 83 9.70 12.08 7.50
C GLN A 83 11.06 11.73 6.89
N GLU A 84 12.00 12.68 6.87
CA GLU A 84 13.36 12.51 6.34
C GLU A 84 14.06 11.23 6.84
N THR A 85 14.52 10.36 5.93
CA THR A 85 15.21 9.11 6.26
C THR A 85 16.62 9.37 6.79
N ILE A 86 16.74 9.40 8.12
CA ILE A 86 18.02 9.47 8.83
C ILE A 86 18.26 8.12 9.52
N PHE A 87 19.42 7.50 9.27
CA PHE A 87 19.83 6.26 9.93
C PHE A 87 20.54 6.53 11.26
N GLN A 88 20.33 5.63 12.23
CA GLN A 88 21.18 5.59 13.43
C GLN A 88 22.51 4.91 13.06
N HIS A 89 23.50 5.72 12.69
CA HIS A 89 24.80 5.23 12.22
C HIS A 89 25.55 4.44 13.29
N ASN A 90 25.61 3.12 13.12
CA ASN A 90 26.51 2.19 13.83
C ASN A 90 26.78 0.94 12.97
N ILE A 91 27.10 1.14 11.68
CA ILE A 91 27.63 0.07 10.82
C ILE A 91 29.16 0.10 10.96
N ASN A 92 29.71 -0.76 11.82
CA ASN A 92 31.13 -1.13 11.73
C ASN A 92 31.29 -2.07 10.53
N ILE A 93 31.91 -1.55 9.46
CA ILE A 93 32.32 -2.28 8.26
C ILE A 93 33.60 -3.07 8.55
#